data_AF-A0A372J4G9-F1
#
_entry.id   AF-A0A372J4G9-F1
#
_cell.length_a   1.000
_cell.length_b   1.000
_cell.length_c   1.000
_cell.angle_alpha   90.00
_cell.angle_beta   90.00
_cell.angle_gamma   90.00
#
_symmetry.space_group_name_H-M   'P 1'
#
loop_
_entity.id
_entity.type
_entity.pdbx_description
1 polymer ?
#
loop_
_entity_poly.entity_id
_entity_poly.type
_entity_poly.pdbx_seq_one_letter_code
_entity_poly.pdbx_strand_id
1 'polypeptide(L)' 'MTAIPQTDTDALSEELLAEARRPGAAEPVAIHVRPELHCRMKAAAVGTDPPLPVVVDEEIPAFPGYEIHRAAP' A
#
# COMPACT_ATOMS: atom_id res chain seq x y z
N MET A 1 11.65 -27.99 -9.12
CA MET A 1 11.30 -26.92 -8.17
C MET A 1 11.37 -25.61 -8.96
N THR A 2 10.25 -25.16 -9.51
CA THR A 2 10.20 -23.93 -10.30
C THR A 2 9.97 -22.78 -9.35
N ALA A 3 10.96 -21.90 -9.20
CA ALA A 3 10.81 -20.65 -8.47
C ALA A 3 9.78 -19.78 -9.22
N ILE A 4 8.67 -19.46 -8.57
CA ILE A 4 7.72 -18.46 -9.05
C ILE A 4 8.40 -17.10 -8.85
N PRO A 5 8.49 -16.22 -9.86
CA PRO A 5 9.03 -14.88 -9.65
C PRO A 5 8.12 -14.13 -8.67
N GLN A 6 8.64 -13.84 -7.47
CA GLN A 6 7.95 -13.09 -6.41
C GLN A 6 8.00 -11.55 -6.65
N THR A 7 8.36 -11.11 -7.85
CA THR A 7 8.90 -9.75 -8.08
C THR A 7 7.85 -8.63 -8.18
N ASP A 8 6.59 -8.92 -8.51
CA ASP A 8 5.61 -7.84 -8.79
C ASP A 8 4.95 -7.23 -7.54
N THR A 9 4.94 -7.96 -6.42
CA THR A 9 4.08 -7.60 -5.28
C THR A 9 4.84 -6.79 -4.22
N ASP A 10 6.15 -7.03 -4.10
CA ASP A 10 7.05 -6.25 -3.26
C ASP A 10 7.20 -4.82 -3.79
N ALA A 11 7.40 -4.70 -5.11
CA ALA A 11 7.45 -3.42 -5.82
C ALA A 11 6.19 -2.57 -5.62
N LEU A 12 4.99 -3.16 -5.67
CA LEU A 12 3.74 -2.43 -5.44
C LEU A 12 3.66 -1.83 -4.03
N SER A 13 4.13 -2.56 -3.01
CA SER A 13 4.10 -2.09 -1.62
C SER A 13 5.11 -0.96 -1.41
N GLU A 14 6.30 -1.06 -2.00
CA GLU A 14 7.31 -0.01 -1.96
C GLU A 14 6.86 1.26 -2.70
N GLU A 15 6.28 1.12 -3.89
CA GLU A 15 5.74 2.23 -4.67
C GLU A 15 4.63 2.99 -3.91
N LEU A 16 3.72 2.25 -3.28
CA LEU A 16 2.64 2.83 -2.48
C LEU A 16 3.18 3.60 -1.26
N LEU A 17 4.18 3.05 -0.57
CA LEU A 17 4.85 3.71 0.54
C LEU A 17 5.63 4.95 0.07
N ALA A 18 6.28 4.87 -1.09
CA ALA A 18 6.99 6.00 -1.69
C ALA A 18 6.03 7.14 -2.06
N GLU A 19 4.87 6.84 -2.64
CA GLU A 19 3.82 7.83 -2.93
C GLU A 19 3.23 8.42 -1.65
N ALA A 20 3.00 7.59 -0.63
CA ALA A 20 2.54 8.05 0.68
C ALA A 20 3.52 9.03 1.32
N ARG A 21 4.83 8.76 1.25
CA ARG A 21 5.91 9.60 1.82
C ARG A 21 6.51 10.61 0.84
N ARG A 22 5.84 10.92 -0.26
CA ARG A 22 6.37 11.83 -1.27
C ARG A 22 6.79 13.19 -0.66
N PRO A 23 7.94 13.75 -1.08
CA PRO A 23 8.44 15.00 -0.51
C PRO A 23 7.45 16.15 -0.77
N GLY A 24 7.19 16.94 0.28
CA GLY A 24 6.29 18.10 0.22
C GLY A 24 4.81 17.79 0.44
N ALA A 25 4.45 16.53 0.70
CA ALA A 25 3.10 16.17 1.10
C ALA A 25 3.01 15.94 2.62
N ALA A 26 1.82 16.15 3.18
CA ALA A 26 1.58 15.94 4.61
C ALA A 26 1.81 14.49 5.02
N GLU A 27 2.20 14.30 6.28
CA GLU A 27 2.51 12.99 6.87
C GLU A 27 1.35 12.01 6.63
N PRO A 28 1.60 10.84 6.01
CA PRO A 28 0.56 9.86 5.79
C PRO A 28 0.14 9.24 7.12
N VAL A 29 -1.17 9.15 7.34
CA VAL A 29 -1.78 8.62 8.57
C VAL A 29 -2.30 7.22 8.35
N ALA A 30 -2.88 6.95 7.18
CA ALA A 30 -3.38 5.62 6.81
C ALA A 30 -3.42 5.47 5.28
N ILE A 31 -3.41 4.21 4.82
CA ILE A 31 -3.69 3.87 3.43
C ILE A 31 -4.92 3.00 3.40
N HIS A 32 -5.96 3.45 2.72
CA HIS A 32 -7.14 2.66 2.45
C HIS A 32 -6.92 1.91 1.13
N VAL A 33 -7.18 0.62 1.12
CA VAL A 33 -6.96 -0.24 -0.05
C VAL A 33 -8.16 -1.14 -0.26
N ARG A 34 -8.48 -1.44 -1.52
CA ARG A 34 -9.49 -2.46 -1.79
C ARG A 34 -9.01 -3.85 -1.32
N PRO A 35 -9.92 -4.77 -0.96
CA PRO A 35 -9.57 -6.11 -0.50
C PRO A 35 -8.66 -6.87 -1.48
N GLU A 36 -8.88 -6.70 -2.79
CA GLU A 36 -8.11 -7.38 -3.83
C GLU A 36 -6.65 -6.89 -3.85
N LEU A 37 -6.42 -5.60 -3.58
CA LEU A 37 -5.09 -5.01 -3.49
C LEU A 37 -4.40 -5.41 -2.19
N HIS A 38 -5.12 -5.40 -1.07
CA HIS A 38 -4.61 -5.88 0.22
C HIS A 38 -4.17 -7.34 0.19
N CYS A 39 -4.95 -8.22 -0.46
CA CYS A 39 -4.59 -9.62 -0.65
C CYS A 39 -3.30 -9.79 -1.46
N ARG A 40 -3.06 -8.92 -2.44
CA ARG A 40 -1.78 -8.89 -3.16
C ARG A 40 -0.68 -8.43 -2.21
N MET A 41 -0.79 -7.26 -1.57
CA MET A 41 0.23 -6.73 -0.65
C MET A 41 0.62 -7.71 0.48
N LYS A 42 -0.35 -8.38 1.10
CA LYS A 42 -0.10 -9.35 2.19
C LYS A 42 0.70 -10.58 1.72
N ALA A 43 0.64 -10.92 0.44
CA ALA A 43 1.45 -11.98 -0.13
C ALA A 43 2.93 -11.57 -0.31
N ALA A 44 3.24 -10.27 -0.32
CA ALA A 44 4.60 -9.73 -0.39
C ALA A 44 5.20 -9.29 0.94
N ALA A 45 4.39 -8.79 1.87
CA ALA A 45 4.90 -8.07 3.04
C ALA A 45 5.67 -8.97 4.02
N VAL A 46 7.01 -8.96 3.89
CA VAL A 46 7.97 -9.34 4.93
C VAL A 46 8.61 -8.05 5.47
N GLY A 47 8.00 -7.48 6.51
CA GLY A 47 8.63 -6.51 7.42
C GLY A 47 9.09 -5.19 6.80
N THR A 48 8.25 -4.14 6.90
CA THR A 48 8.75 -2.76 6.77
C THR A 48 8.05 -1.88 7.81
N ASP A 49 8.86 -1.23 8.64
CA ASP A 49 8.47 -0.44 9.82
C ASP A 49 8.93 1.03 9.60
N PRO A 50 8.20 2.07 10.05
CA PRO A 50 6.97 2.03 10.84
C PRO A 50 5.74 1.61 10.02
N PRO A 51 4.75 0.94 10.64
CA PRO A 51 3.62 0.39 9.93
C PRO A 51 2.61 1.51 9.72
N LEU A 52 2.66 2.14 8.56
CA LEU A 52 1.54 2.98 8.11
C LEU A 52 0.29 2.08 8.09
N PRO A 53 -0.76 2.36 8.88
CA PRO A 53 -1.90 1.47 8.97
C PRO A 53 -2.57 1.33 7.61
N VAL A 54 -2.69 0.09 7.16
CA VAL A 54 -3.40 -0.29 5.94
C VAL A 54 -4.81 -0.71 6.33
N VAL A 55 -5.81 0.04 5.86
CA VAL A 55 -7.23 -0.20 6.10
C VAL A 55 -7.82 -0.83 4.84
N VAL A 56 -8.54 -1.93 4.99
CA VAL A 56 -9.27 -2.53 3.86
C VAL A 56 -10.63 -1.85 3.75
N ASP A 57 -10.89 -1.27 2.57
CA ASP A 57 -12.08 -0.49 2.29
C ASP A 57 -12.65 -0.85 0.91
N GLU A 58 -13.88 -1.37 0.90
CA GLU A 58 -14.56 -1.82 -0.31
C GLU A 58 -15.18 -0.67 -1.10
N GLU A 59 -15.36 0.50 -0.48
CA GLU A 59 -15.94 1.69 -1.10
C GLU A 59 -14.92 2.46 -1.96
N ILE A 60 -13.62 2.16 -1.81
CA ILE A 60 -12.55 2.72 -2.63
C ILE A 60 -12.81 2.41 -4.12
N PRO A 61 -12.66 3.39 -5.03
CA PRO A 61 -12.81 3.16 -6.46
C PRO A 61 -11.92 2.04 -7.00
N ALA A 62 -12.42 1.25 -7.96
CA ALA A 62 -11.71 0.10 -8.52
C ALA A 62 -10.34 0.45 -9.17
N PHE A 63 -10.16 1.69 -9.62
CA PHE A 63 -8.88 2.22 -10.08
C PHE A 63 -8.66 3.62 -9.48
N PRO A 64 -7.53 3.89 -8.80
CA PRO A 64 -6.35 3.02 -8.66
C PRO A 64 -6.48 1.90 -7.60
N GLY A 65 -7.59 1.82 -6.85
CA GLY A 65 -7.81 0.77 -5.85
C GLY A 65 -7.21 1.05 -4.47
N TYR A 66 -6.72 2.28 -4.25
CA TYR A 66 -6.23 2.76 -2.96
C TYR A 66 -6.44 4.27 -2.80
N GLU A 67 -6.46 4.74 -1.55
CA GLU A 67 -6.43 6.16 -1.18
C GLU A 67 -5.47 6.39 0.00
N ILE A 68 -4.72 7.49 -0.02
CA ILE A 68 -3.76 7.84 1.02
C ILE A 68 -4.35 8.96 1.87
N HIS A 69 -4.63 8.66 3.14
CA HIS A 69 -5.10 9.61 4.12
C HIS A 69 -3.91 10.28 4.79
N ARG A 70 -3.88 11.62 4.76
CA ARG A 70 -2.80 12.42 5.33
C ARG A 70 -3.32 13.25 6.49
N ALA A 71 -2.46 13.54 7.46
CA ALA A 71 -2.78 14.48 8.51
C ALA A 71 -3.12 15.84 7.89
N ALA A 72 -4.12 16.54 8.44
CA ALA A 72 -4.34 17.93 8.09
C ALA A 72 -3.09 18.74 8.46
N PRO A 73 -2.64 19.67 7.60
CA PRO A 73 -1.48 20.51 7.87
C PRO A 73 -1.68 21.45 9.07
#